data_AF-A0A7C7DJI9-F1
#
_entry.id   AF-A0A7C7DJI9-F1
#
_cell.length_a   1.000
_cell.length_b   1.000
_cell.length_c   1.000
_cell.angle_alpha   90.00
_cell.angle_beta   90.00
_cell.angle_gamma   90.00
#
_symmetry.space_group_name_H-M   'P 1'
#
loop_
_entity.id
_entity.type
_entity.pdbx_description
1 polymer ?
#
loop_
_entity_poly.entity_id
_entity_poly.type
_entity_poly.pdbx_seq_one_letter_code
_entity_poly.pdbx_strand_id
1 'polypeptide(L)'
;MIDVTIFYEEGTRGGRSDAGDTGGRPRDDLDGYMYTGFAIRGHAGAAPKGSDVVCAAVSSVSQMVTLGLLEISRRYPEVRVWFVRDEGRLECVFRGPRSGSSGSPERHSGGEELRWPSIMASFLVEMLEATVRQIADQYPSKVSVKRERYEDIAKSGGETHGDGD
;
A
#
# COMPACT_ATOMS: atom_id res chain seq x y z
N MET A 1 -14.64 -14.76 8.77
CA MET A 1 -13.21 -14.77 8.39
C MET A 1 -12.91 -13.40 7.84
N ILE A 2 -11.80 -12.80 8.24
CA ILE A 2 -11.33 -11.51 7.75
C ILE A 2 -10.33 -11.80 6.63
N ASP A 3 -10.62 -11.32 5.44
CA ASP A 3 -9.77 -11.51 4.28
C ASP A 3 -9.01 -10.22 3.99
N VAL A 4 -7.68 -10.28 4.07
CA VAL A 4 -6.79 -9.17 3.78
C VAL A 4 -6.04 -9.44 2.48
N THR A 5 -6.15 -8.51 1.54
CA THR A 5 -5.42 -8.53 0.27
C THR A 5 -4.49 -7.34 0.23
N ILE A 6 -3.21 -7.58 -0.01
CA ILE A 6 -2.19 -6.56 -0.18
C ILE A 6 -1.92 -6.39 -1.67
N PHE A 7 -1.99 -5.15 -2.16
CA PHE A 7 -1.79 -4.83 -3.56
C PHE A 7 -0.36 -4.39 -3.80
N TYR A 8 0.22 -4.87 -4.89
CA TYR A 8 1.55 -4.49 -5.31
C TYR A 8 1.67 -4.39 -6.83
N GLU A 9 2.71 -3.72 -7.29
CA GLU A 9 3.18 -3.72 -8.67
C GLU A 9 4.64 -4.17 -8.71
N GLU A 10 5.07 -4.74 -9.85
CA GLU A 10 6.49 -5.02 -10.06
C GLU A 10 7.28 -3.72 -10.20
N GLY A 11 8.38 -3.63 -9.45
CA GLY A 11 9.40 -2.63 -9.67
C GLY A 11 9.98 -2.85 -11.06
N THR A 12 10.17 -1.77 -11.82
CA THR A 12 10.92 -1.87 -13.08
C THR A 12 12.34 -2.27 -12.72
N ARG A 13 12.71 -3.53 -12.96
CA ARG A 13 14.11 -3.95 -13.00
C ARG A 13 14.80 -3.02 -13.99
N GLY A 14 15.61 -2.09 -13.49
CA GLY A 14 16.56 -1.37 -14.32
C GLY A 14 17.39 -2.41 -15.08
N GLY A 15 17.37 -2.33 -16.40
CA GLY A 15 18.21 -3.17 -17.25
C GLY A 15 19.65 -3.09 -16.79
N ARG A 16 20.28 -4.26 -16.62
CA ARG A 16 21.67 -4.45 -16.18
C ARG A 16 22.63 -3.81 -17.19
N SER A 17 23.67 -3.12 -16.71
CA SER A 17 24.96 -3.08 -17.40
C SER A 17 26.10 -3.12 -16.38
N ASP A 18 26.87 -4.21 -16.44
CA ASP A 18 28.11 -4.39 -15.72
C ASP A 18 29.12 -3.29 -16.08
N ALA A 19 29.68 -2.60 -15.08
CA ALA A 19 31.08 -2.15 -15.01
C ALA A 19 31.26 -1.17 -13.84
N GLY A 20 31.94 -1.61 -12.79
CA GLY A 20 32.75 -0.74 -11.92
C GLY A 20 32.02 0.37 -11.17
N ASP A 21 31.18 0.01 -10.19
CA ASP A 21 30.88 0.91 -9.09
C ASP A 21 30.99 0.15 -7.77
N THR A 22 32.04 0.44 -6.99
CA THR A 22 32.28 -0.09 -5.64
C THR A 22 31.96 0.98 -4.59
N GLY A 23 30.89 1.77 -4.77
CA GLY A 23 30.58 2.83 -3.82
C GLY A 23 29.19 3.46 -3.95
N GLY A 24 28.10 2.69 -3.85
CA GLY A 24 26.75 3.24 -3.73
C GLY A 24 25.69 2.16 -3.50
N ARG A 25 24.87 2.30 -2.46
CA ARG A 25 23.94 1.28 -1.95
C ARG A 25 22.92 0.78 -3.00
N PRO A 26 22.72 -0.54 -3.18
CA PRO A 26 21.46 -1.07 -3.70
C PRO A 26 20.53 -1.35 -2.49
N ARG A 27 19.21 -1.13 -2.46
CA ARG A 27 18.15 -1.39 -3.46
C ARG A 27 16.92 -0.54 -3.09
N ASP A 28 16.23 0.06 -4.07
CA ASP A 28 15.05 0.92 -3.90
C ASP A 28 13.73 0.14 -3.64
N ASP A 29 13.83 -1.14 -3.28
CA ASP A 29 12.72 -2.09 -3.27
C ASP A 29 13.25 -3.39 -2.63
N LEU A 30 12.79 -3.71 -1.42
CA LEU A 30 13.33 -4.83 -0.65
C LEU A 30 13.18 -6.19 -1.36
N ASP A 31 12.26 -6.32 -2.33
CA ASP A 31 12.05 -7.56 -3.12
C ASP A 31 11.74 -7.34 -4.61
N GLY A 32 11.87 -6.11 -5.15
CA GLY A 32 11.51 -5.81 -6.55
C GLY A 32 10.01 -5.57 -6.79
N TYR A 33 9.24 -5.27 -5.75
CA TYR A 33 7.82 -4.91 -5.82
C TYR A 33 7.56 -3.63 -5.02
N MET A 34 6.60 -2.83 -5.48
CA MET A 34 6.11 -1.62 -4.82
C MET A 34 4.68 -1.87 -4.33
N TYR A 35 4.40 -1.61 -3.05
CA TYR A 35 3.03 -1.68 -2.55
C TYR A 35 2.19 -0.56 -3.17
N THR A 36 0.94 -0.85 -3.47
CA THR A 36 -0.01 0.11 -4.05
C THR A 36 -1.31 0.22 -3.26
N GLY A 37 -1.48 -0.57 -2.21
CA GLY A 37 -2.67 -0.51 -1.37
C GLY A 37 -3.03 -1.81 -0.69
N PHE A 38 -4.24 -1.88 -0.17
CA PHE A 38 -4.81 -3.06 0.46
C PHE A 38 -6.34 -3.07 0.38
N ALA A 39 -6.93 -4.25 0.57
CA ALA A 39 -8.36 -4.44 0.81
C ALA A 39 -8.60 -5.41 1.96
N ILE A 40 -9.59 -5.11 2.79
CA ILE A 40 -10.00 -5.90 3.95
C ILE A 40 -11.49 -6.13 3.88
N ARG A 41 -11.90 -7.40 3.95
CA ARG A 41 -13.31 -7.83 3.94
C ARG A 41 -13.62 -8.65 5.19
N GLY A 42 -14.88 -8.62 5.64
CA GLY A 42 -15.35 -9.43 6.78
C GLY A 42 -14.87 -8.94 8.15
N HIS A 43 -14.39 -7.70 8.25
CA HIS A 43 -13.92 -7.10 9.51
C HIS A 43 -15.02 -6.42 10.34
N ALA A 44 -16.25 -6.34 9.81
CA ALA A 44 -17.42 -5.82 10.52
C ALA A 44 -18.54 -6.87 10.56
N GLY A 45 -19.29 -6.88 11.66
CA GLY A 45 -20.35 -7.84 11.96
C GLY A 45 -20.31 -8.27 13.42
N ALA A 46 -21.48 -8.60 13.99
CA ALA A 46 -21.56 -9.12 15.36
C ALA A 46 -20.95 -10.53 15.40
N ALA A 47 -19.89 -10.73 16.19
CA ALA A 47 -19.22 -12.01 16.29
C ALA A 47 -19.20 -12.54 17.74
N PRO A 48 -18.97 -13.84 17.95
CA PRO A 48 -18.88 -14.41 19.29
C PRO A 48 -17.74 -13.77 20.10
N LYS A 49 -17.89 -13.77 21.43
CA LYS A 49 -16.91 -13.20 22.39
C LYS A 49 -15.47 -13.60 22.03
N GLY A 50 -14.58 -12.62 21.82
CA GLY A 50 -13.19 -12.82 21.43
C GLY A 50 -12.91 -12.87 19.91
N SER A 51 -13.94 -12.88 19.07
CA SER A 51 -13.81 -12.55 17.63
C SER A 51 -13.78 -11.03 17.42
N ASP A 52 -14.52 -10.28 18.24
CA ASP A 52 -14.58 -8.81 18.17
C ASP A 52 -13.22 -8.15 18.40
N VAL A 53 -12.35 -8.73 19.24
CA VAL A 53 -11.01 -8.19 19.50
C VAL A 53 -10.10 -8.32 18.28
N VAL A 54 -10.21 -9.42 17.51
CA VAL A 54 -9.44 -9.60 16.26
C VAL A 54 -9.95 -8.65 15.19
N CYS A 55 -11.28 -8.52 15.04
CA CYS A 55 -11.88 -7.53 14.15
C CYS A 55 -11.45 -6.11 14.51
N ALA A 56 -11.45 -5.76 15.80
CA ALA A 56 -11.02 -4.46 16.29
C ALA A 56 -9.54 -4.19 16.01
N ALA A 57 -8.66 -5.18 16.20
CA ALA A 57 -7.23 -5.06 15.90
C ALA A 57 -7.00 -4.79 14.41
N VAL A 58 -7.59 -5.61 13.52
CA VAL A 58 -7.47 -5.42 12.06
C VAL A 58 -8.09 -4.10 11.61
N SER A 59 -9.22 -3.71 12.19
CA SER A 59 -9.87 -2.42 11.90
C SER A 59 -9.00 -1.24 12.32
N SER A 60 -8.34 -1.34 13.49
CA SER A 60 -7.52 -0.25 14.02
C SER A 60 -6.28 -0.02 13.18
N VAL A 61 -5.53 -1.09 12.83
CA VAL A 61 -4.32 -0.95 12.00
C VAL A 61 -4.66 -0.45 10.61
N SER A 62 -5.75 -0.93 10.01
CA SER A 62 -6.14 -0.50 8.66
C SER A 62 -6.67 0.92 8.59
N GLN A 63 -7.40 1.37 9.61
CA GLN A 63 -7.82 2.77 9.72
C GLN A 63 -6.61 3.69 9.94
N MET A 64 -5.66 3.30 10.80
CA MET A 64 -4.42 4.07 11.01
C MET A 64 -3.65 4.25 9.70
N VAL A 65 -3.49 3.19 8.92
CA VAL A 65 -2.78 3.21 7.64
C VAL A 65 -3.54 4.04 6.61
N THR A 66 -4.87 3.89 6.53
CA THR A 66 -5.71 4.73 5.65
C THR A 66 -5.54 6.21 5.97
N LEU A 67 -5.61 6.58 7.25
CA LEU A 67 -5.44 7.97 7.68
C LEU A 67 -4.02 8.50 7.37
N GLY A 68 -2.99 7.68 7.57
CA GLY A 68 -1.62 8.02 7.21
C GLY A 68 -1.44 8.27 5.71
N LEU A 69 -2.05 7.43 4.86
CA LEU A 69 -2.05 7.61 3.41
C LEU A 69 -2.78 8.90 3.00
N LEU A 70 -3.92 9.20 3.61
CA LEU A 70 -4.66 10.45 3.37
C LEU A 70 -3.88 11.69 3.81
N GLU A 71 -3.09 11.60 4.87
CA GLU A 71 -2.23 12.72 5.29
C GLU A 71 -1.06 12.93 4.32
N ILE A 72 -0.47 11.84 3.82
CA ILE A 72 0.54 11.90 2.76
C ILE A 72 -0.03 12.59 1.52
N SER A 73 -1.22 12.20 1.04
CA SER A 73 -1.81 12.81 -0.16
C SER A 73 -2.16 14.29 0.00
N ARG A 74 -2.52 14.73 1.22
CA ARG A 74 -2.73 16.15 1.54
C ARG A 74 -1.43 16.95 1.48
N ARG A 75 -0.32 16.36 1.95
CA ARG A 75 0.97 17.03 2.01
C ARG A 75 1.70 17.01 0.67
N TYR A 76 1.49 15.96 -0.11
CA TYR A 76 2.13 15.63 -1.38
C TYR A 76 1.04 15.32 -2.42
N PRO A 77 0.51 16.35 -3.11
CA PRO A 77 -0.58 16.18 -4.06
C PRO A 77 -0.30 15.11 -5.12
N GLU A 78 0.96 14.96 -5.54
CA GLU A 78 1.38 13.94 -6.50
C GLU A 78 1.09 12.51 -6.06
N VAL A 79 0.89 12.25 -4.76
CA VAL A 79 0.37 10.98 -4.24
C VAL A 79 -1.15 11.05 -4.22
N ARG A 80 -1.79 10.39 -5.19
CA ARG A 80 -3.25 10.21 -5.22
C ARG A 80 -3.63 9.01 -4.37
N VAL A 81 -4.67 9.15 -3.56
CA VAL A 81 -5.23 8.09 -2.71
C VAL A 81 -6.71 7.96 -3.01
N TRP A 82 -7.15 6.73 -3.23
CA TRP A 82 -8.54 6.35 -3.35
C TRP A 82 -8.87 5.35 -2.25
N PHE A 83 -10.04 5.47 -1.66
CA PHE A 83 -10.49 4.50 -0.67
C PHE A 83 -12.00 4.32 -0.71
N VAL A 84 -12.43 3.11 -0.35
CA VAL A 84 -13.83 2.73 -0.20
C VAL A 84 -14.00 2.16 1.19
N ARG A 85 -15.03 2.63 1.89
CA ARG A 85 -15.42 2.11 3.21
C ARG A 85 -16.93 1.88 3.23
N ASP A 86 -17.32 0.63 3.36
CA ASP A 86 -18.70 0.20 3.58
C ASP A 86 -18.75 -0.87 4.69
N GLU A 87 -19.91 -1.48 4.92
CA GLU A 87 -20.09 -2.41 6.02
C GLU A 87 -19.25 -3.69 5.82
N GLY A 88 -18.16 -3.79 6.59
CA GLY A 88 -17.26 -4.94 6.54
C GLY A 88 -16.23 -4.89 5.41
N ARG A 89 -16.19 -3.81 4.60
CA ARG A 89 -15.16 -3.58 3.58
C ARG A 89 -14.40 -2.27 3.83
N LEU A 90 -13.09 -2.36 3.75
CA LEU A 90 -12.20 -1.22 3.67
C LEU A 90 -11.16 -1.50 2.58
N GLU A 91 -11.09 -0.64 1.59
CA GLU A 91 -10.13 -0.72 0.51
C GLU A 91 -9.44 0.62 0.38
N CYS A 92 -8.12 0.63 0.26
CA CYS A 92 -7.34 1.83 0.09
C CYS A 92 -6.21 1.57 -0.90
N VAL A 93 -6.19 2.36 -1.96
CA VAL A 93 -5.22 2.29 -3.06
C VAL A 93 -4.57 3.65 -3.19
N PHE A 94 -3.27 3.67 -3.49
CA PHE A 94 -2.56 4.90 -3.76
C PHE A 94 -1.69 4.77 -5.01
N ARG A 95 -1.46 5.91 -5.67
CA ARG A 95 -0.50 6.05 -6.76
C ARG A 95 0.30 7.31 -6.55
N GLY A 96 1.61 7.22 -6.80
CA GLY A 96 2.51 8.36 -6.77
C GLY A 96 3.44 8.34 -7.98
N PRO A 97 4.28 9.37 -8.14
CA PRO A 97 5.27 9.41 -9.19
C PRO A 97 6.18 8.18 -9.12
N ARG A 98 6.38 7.51 -10.25
CA ARG A 98 7.40 6.47 -10.37
C ARG A 98 8.75 7.15 -10.41
N SER A 99 9.74 6.56 -9.73
CA SER A 99 11.15 6.89 -9.95
C SER A 99 11.44 6.92 -11.47
N GLY A 100 11.69 8.11 -12.03
CA GLY A 100 12.11 8.29 -13.42
C GLY A 100 11.05 8.79 -14.42
N SER A 101 9.81 9.10 -14.01
CA SER A 101 8.89 9.84 -14.90
C SER A 101 9.36 11.30 -15.02
N SER A 102 9.66 11.74 -16.23
CA SER A 102 10.28 13.01 -16.64
C SER A 102 9.49 14.29 -16.34
N GLY A 103 8.68 14.33 -15.28
CA GLY A 103 8.11 15.58 -14.77
C GLY A 103 9.22 16.38 -14.14
N SER A 104 9.48 17.59 -14.65
CA SER A 104 10.46 18.49 -14.02
C SER A 104 10.07 18.72 -12.57
N PRO A 105 10.94 18.42 -11.59
CA PRO A 105 10.62 18.62 -10.20
C PRO A 105 10.45 20.11 -9.95
N GLU A 106 9.31 20.51 -9.37
CA GLU A 106 9.22 21.82 -8.75
C GLU A 106 10.29 21.89 -7.66
N ARG A 107 11.32 22.69 -7.92
CA ARG A 107 12.39 22.95 -6.97
C ARG A 107 11.78 23.74 -5.82
N HIS A 108 11.45 23.07 -4.72
CA HIS A 108 11.34 23.76 -3.45
C HIS A 108 12.71 24.31 -3.10
N SER A 109 12.81 25.64 -3.04
CA SER A 109 14.02 26.37 -2.71
C SER A 109 14.48 26.02 -1.29
N GLY A 110 15.34 25.01 -1.15
CA GLY A 110 16.06 24.74 0.10
C GLY A 110 16.24 23.30 0.57
N GLY A 111 16.01 22.25 -0.23
CA GLY A 111 16.25 20.87 0.22
C GLY A 111 16.20 19.84 -0.91
N GLU A 112 16.87 18.70 -0.71
CA GLU A 112 17.03 17.60 -1.67
C GLU A 112 15.71 17.12 -2.30
N GLU A 113 15.82 16.58 -3.52
CA GLU A 113 14.78 15.94 -4.34
C GLU A 113 13.97 14.90 -3.53
N LEU A 114 12.73 15.21 -3.12
CA LEU A 114 11.92 14.29 -2.31
C LEU A 114 11.29 13.17 -3.16
N ARG A 115 12.06 12.10 -3.39
CA ARG A 115 11.58 10.76 -3.81
C ARG A 115 10.75 10.01 -2.75
N TRP A 116 10.58 10.61 -1.58
CA TRP A 116 10.07 9.98 -0.35
C TRP A 116 8.56 9.75 -0.22
N PRO A 117 7.64 10.53 -0.84
CA PRO A 117 6.21 10.41 -0.52
C PRO A 117 5.60 9.04 -0.85
N SER A 118 5.96 8.47 -2.00
CA SER A 118 5.49 7.13 -2.42
C SER A 118 6.17 6.01 -1.63
N ILE A 119 7.42 6.19 -1.19
CA ILE A 119 8.12 5.26 -0.30
C ILE A 119 7.44 5.23 1.08
N MET A 120 7.10 6.40 1.64
CA MET A 120 6.37 6.48 2.90
C MET A 120 5.01 5.80 2.81
N ALA A 121 4.26 6.03 1.72
CA ALA A 121 2.98 5.37 1.48
C ALA A 121 3.14 3.83 1.38
N SER A 122 4.15 3.37 0.64
CA SER A 122 4.50 1.96 0.52
C SER A 122 4.83 1.33 1.89
N PHE A 123 5.64 2.01 2.69
CA PHE A 123 6.01 1.55 4.03
C PHE A 123 4.80 1.42 4.97
N LEU A 124 3.82 2.31 4.88
CA LEU A 124 2.60 2.18 5.68
C LEU A 124 1.82 0.89 5.33
N VAL A 125 1.78 0.51 4.06
CA VAL A 125 1.14 -0.73 3.62
C VAL A 125 1.97 -1.96 3.97
N GLU A 126 3.30 -1.87 3.88
CA GLU A 126 4.20 -2.93 4.35
C GLU A 126 4.02 -3.20 5.84
N MET A 127 3.96 -2.14 6.66
CA MET A 127 3.69 -2.23 8.10
C MET A 127 2.31 -2.87 8.38
N LEU A 128 1.30 -2.49 7.60
CA LEU A 128 -0.02 -3.12 7.67
C LEU A 128 0.10 -4.62 7.42
N GLU A 129 0.75 -5.02 6.33
CA GLU A 129 0.93 -6.41 5.96
C GLU A 129 1.64 -7.20 7.07
N ALA A 130 2.77 -6.71 7.57
CA ALA A 130 3.50 -7.36 8.64
C ALA A 130 2.63 -7.55 9.88
N THR A 131 1.87 -6.53 10.25
CA THR A 131 0.96 -6.57 11.41
C THR A 131 -0.17 -7.57 11.22
N VAL A 132 -0.86 -7.55 10.07
CA VAL A 132 -1.98 -8.49 9.82
C VAL A 132 -1.51 -9.92 9.64
N ARG A 133 -0.28 -10.14 9.13
CA ARG A 133 0.35 -11.47 9.10
C ARG A 133 0.61 -11.99 10.51
N GLN A 134 1.15 -11.16 11.39
CA GLN A 134 1.32 -11.54 12.80
C GLN A 134 -0.02 -11.90 13.46
N ILE A 135 -1.09 -11.14 13.18
CA ILE A 135 -2.45 -11.46 13.67
C ILE A 135 -2.93 -12.79 13.06
N ALA A 136 -2.70 -13.03 11.77
CA ALA A 136 -3.08 -14.28 11.10
C ALA A 136 -2.33 -15.49 11.65
N ASP A 137 -1.05 -15.36 12.00
CA ASP A 137 -0.27 -16.43 12.64
C ASP A 137 -0.84 -16.79 14.01
N GLN A 138 -1.33 -15.80 14.76
CA GLN A 138 -1.98 -16.03 16.07
C GLN A 138 -3.43 -16.54 15.94
N TYR A 139 -4.13 -16.18 14.87
CA TYR A 139 -5.54 -16.49 14.64
C TYR A 139 -5.82 -17.00 13.21
N PRO A 140 -5.22 -18.13 12.80
CA PRO A 140 -5.24 -18.59 11.40
C PRO A 140 -6.62 -19.01 10.90
N SER A 141 -7.56 -19.33 11.81
CA SER A 141 -8.96 -19.61 11.46
C SER A 141 -9.81 -18.34 11.30
N LYS A 142 -9.30 -17.17 11.67
CA LYS A 142 -10.04 -15.90 11.66
C LYS A 142 -9.54 -14.92 10.63
N VAL A 143 -8.24 -14.91 10.30
CA VAL A 143 -7.65 -13.95 9.36
C VAL A 143 -6.88 -14.68 8.26
N SER A 144 -7.13 -14.31 7.01
CA SER A 144 -6.37 -14.73 5.85
C SER A 144 -5.64 -13.53 5.25
N VAL A 145 -4.42 -13.72 4.75
CA VAL A 145 -3.62 -12.66 4.12
C VAL A 145 -3.04 -13.17 2.82
N LYS A 146 -3.30 -12.45 1.72
CA LYS A 146 -2.73 -12.73 0.40
C LYS A 146 -2.18 -11.46 -0.25
N ARG A 147 -1.32 -11.63 -1.24
CA ARG A 147 -0.83 -10.56 -2.11
C ARG A 147 -1.41 -10.73 -3.51
N GLU A 148 -1.79 -9.64 -4.15
CA GLU A 148 -2.28 -9.62 -5.53
C GLU A 148 -1.63 -8.48 -6.31
N ARG A 149 -1.32 -8.72 -7.59
CA ARG A 149 -0.85 -7.68 -8.49
C ARG A 149 -1.99 -6.71 -8.79
N TYR A 150 -1.71 -5.42 -8.72
CA TYR A 150 -2.71 -4.38 -8.99
C TYR A 150 -3.34 -4.50 -10.39
N GLU A 151 -2.55 -4.87 -11.40
CA GLU A 151 -3.00 -5.04 -12.79
C GLU A 151 -4.06 -6.15 -12.97
N ASP A 152 -4.04 -7.16 -12.11
CA ASP A 152 -4.99 -8.28 -12.18
C ASP A 152 -6.35 -7.90 -11.57
N ILE A 153 -6.37 -6.90 -10.69
CA ILE A 153 -7.57 -6.34 -10.07
C ILE A 153 -8.28 -5.40 -11.06
N ALA A 154 -7.52 -4.52 -11.72
CA ALA A 154 -8.06 -3.62 -12.74
C ALA A 154 -8.74 -4.35 -13.92
N LYS A 155 -8.33 -5.60 -14.21
CA LYS A 155 -8.89 -6.44 -15.28
C LYS A 155 -10.09 -7.29 -14.86
N SER A 156 -10.27 -7.56 -13.56
CA SER A 156 -11.24 -8.56 -13.07
C SER A 156 -12.59 -7.97 -12.62
N GLY A 157 -12.75 -6.65 -12.51
CA GLY A 157 -14.05 -6.07 -12.20
C GLY A 157 -14.07 -4.55 -12.02
N GLY A 158 -14.34 -3.84 -13.12
CA GLY A 158 -15.20 -2.65 -13.20
C GLY A 158 -15.06 -1.57 -12.12
N GLU A 159 -14.01 -0.77 -12.22
CA GLU A 159 -14.04 0.70 -12.12
C GLU A 159 -12.59 1.15 -12.29
N THR A 160 -12.27 1.59 -13.50
CA THR A 160 -11.06 2.38 -13.72
C THR A 160 -11.15 3.56 -12.77
N HIS A 161 -10.27 3.60 -11.76
CA HIS A 161 -10.07 4.78 -10.94
C HIS A 161 -9.52 5.85 -11.89
N GLY A 162 -10.44 6.56 -12.54
CA GLY A 162 -10.15 7.47 -13.62
C GLY A 162 -9.33 8.64 -13.10
N ASP A 163 -8.29 8.99 -13.86
CA ASP A 163 -7.63 10.29 -13.78
C ASP A 163 -8.69 11.36 -14.10
N GLY A 164 -9.42 11.81 -13.08
CA GLY A 164 -10.25 13.00 -13.15
C GLY A 164 -9.36 14.22 -13.01
N ASP A 165 -9.26 15.00 -14.11
CA ASP A 165 -8.55 16.27 -14.25
C ASP A 165 -8.71 17.23 -13.05
#